data_AF-A0A498AIB3-F1
#
_entry.id   AF-A0A498AIB3-F1
#
_cell.length_a   1.000
_cell.length_b   1.000
_cell.length_c   1.000
_cell.angle_alpha   90.00
_cell.angle_beta   90.00
_cell.angle_gamma   90.00
#
_symmetry.space_group_name_H-M   'P 1'
#
loop_
_entity.id
_entity.type
_entity.pdbx_description
1 polymer ?
#
loop_
_entity_poly.entity_id
_entity_poly.type
_entity_poly.pdbx_seq_one_letter_code
_entity_poly.pdbx_strand_id
1 'polypeptide(L)'
;MPDPETAPTTTPDPTGATPPADPAPTGDPAPGTTPPAVTLDGPYDEARGTQLIANLRAELAAEKAKRRTGEPAPDVAELKAQLDALTAELAKTRTDAIEAAKRAAIADAKVPAHLTAYVTGSTAEEIAASAAKVAADFAAGQPPAEDPLPGLPRPQLTPGRAPADAAAPFDPLATARAARGY
;
A
#
# COMPACT_ATOMS: atom_id res chain seq x y z
N MET A 1 -47.53 -3.70 -50.43
CA MET A 1 -46.28 -4.49 -50.25
C MET A 1 -46.54 -5.38 -49.06
N PRO A 2 -47.05 -6.61 -49.29
CA PRO A 2 -47.43 -7.54 -48.23
C PRO A 2 -46.20 -8.23 -47.61
N ASP A 3 -46.25 -8.42 -46.30
CA ASP A 3 -45.30 -9.15 -45.47
C ASP A 3 -45.27 -10.65 -45.84
N PRO A 4 -44.10 -11.32 -45.84
CA PRO A 4 -44.04 -12.76 -45.98
C PRO A 4 -44.33 -13.46 -44.65
N GLU A 5 -45.48 -14.14 -44.62
CA GLU A 5 -45.88 -15.20 -43.69
C GLU A 5 -44.74 -16.18 -43.37
N THR A 6 -44.47 -16.35 -42.08
CA THR A 6 -43.72 -17.47 -41.52
C THR A 6 -44.52 -18.76 -41.62
N ALA A 7 -44.01 -19.73 -42.39
CA ALA A 7 -44.53 -21.10 -42.45
C ALA A 7 -44.28 -21.87 -41.13
N PRO A 8 -45.21 -22.76 -40.71
CA PRO A 8 -45.04 -23.58 -39.51
C PRO A 8 -44.05 -24.74 -39.76
N THR A 9 -43.03 -24.83 -38.91
CA THR A 9 -42.15 -26.02 -38.88
C THR A 9 -42.73 -27.02 -37.88
N THR A 10 -43.23 -28.14 -38.40
CA THR A 10 -43.64 -29.32 -37.66
C THR A 10 -42.41 -30.06 -37.14
N THR A 11 -42.19 -30.04 -35.83
CA THR A 11 -41.24 -30.94 -35.15
C THR A 11 -41.96 -32.28 -34.89
N PRO A 12 -41.42 -33.43 -35.34
CA PRO A 12 -41.92 -34.71 -34.91
C PRO A 12 -41.53 -35.01 -33.45
N ASP A 13 -42.50 -35.55 -32.72
CA ASP A 13 -42.44 -36.04 -31.35
C ASP A 13 -41.51 -37.27 -31.24
N PRO A 14 -40.49 -37.30 -30.36
CA PRO A 14 -39.80 -38.54 -30.01
C PRO A 14 -40.49 -39.19 -28.81
N THR A 15 -41.43 -40.08 -29.09
CA THR A 15 -41.81 -41.12 -28.12
C THR A 15 -40.60 -42.06 -27.95
N GLY A 16 -39.93 -41.99 -26.81
CA GLY A 16 -38.80 -42.86 -26.51
C GLY A 16 -38.34 -42.72 -25.07
N ALA A 17 -38.95 -43.53 -24.19
CA ALA A 17 -38.56 -43.90 -22.84
C ALA A 17 -37.49 -43.05 -22.13
N THR A 18 -37.88 -42.38 -21.05
CA THR A 18 -36.97 -41.92 -19.99
C THR A 18 -36.06 -43.09 -19.58
N PRO A 19 -34.72 -42.94 -19.56
CA PRO A 19 -33.87 -43.96 -18.97
C PRO A 19 -34.29 -44.16 -17.51
N PRO A 20 -34.22 -45.40 -16.97
CA PRO A 20 -34.52 -45.62 -15.56
C PRO A 20 -33.65 -44.69 -14.71
N ALA A 21 -34.27 -44.04 -13.74
CA ALA A 21 -33.56 -43.23 -12.77
C ALA A 21 -32.46 -44.07 -12.11
N ASP A 22 -31.25 -43.50 -12.02
CA ASP A 22 -30.15 -44.11 -11.29
C ASP A 22 -30.63 -44.51 -9.89
N PRO A 23 -30.37 -45.75 -9.44
CA PRO A 23 -30.69 -46.13 -8.06
C PRO A 23 -29.98 -45.17 -7.10
N ALA A 24 -30.76 -44.64 -6.14
CA ALA A 24 -30.23 -43.77 -5.09
C ALA A 24 -29.03 -44.44 -4.38
N PRO A 25 -27.98 -43.67 -4.05
CA PRO A 25 -26.73 -44.21 -3.56
C PRO A 25 -26.95 -44.97 -2.25
N THR A 26 -26.71 -46.28 -2.28
CA THR A 26 -26.65 -47.11 -1.09
C THR A 26 -25.23 -47.04 -0.54
N GLY A 27 -25.03 -46.20 0.47
CA GLY A 27 -23.83 -46.16 1.29
C GLY A 27 -22.80 -45.11 0.88
N ASP A 28 -22.75 -44.02 1.63
CA ASP A 28 -21.54 -43.20 1.73
C ASP A 28 -20.41 -44.08 2.29
N PRO A 29 -19.25 -44.20 1.63
CA PRO A 29 -18.07 -44.74 2.28
C PRO A 29 -17.69 -43.81 3.44
N ALA A 30 -17.48 -44.39 4.62
CA ALA A 30 -17.11 -43.66 5.82
C ALA A 30 -15.87 -42.76 5.57
N PRO A 31 -15.90 -41.49 5.99
CA PRO A 31 -14.78 -40.57 5.77
C PRO A 31 -13.53 -41.08 6.51
N GLY A 32 -12.44 -41.27 5.77
CA GLY A 32 -11.12 -41.54 6.34
C GLY A 32 -10.46 -42.87 5.97
N THR A 33 -11.07 -43.70 5.12
CA THR A 33 -10.41 -44.93 4.64
C THR A 33 -9.75 -44.69 3.29
N THR A 34 -8.42 -44.78 3.24
CA THR A 34 -7.66 -44.78 1.98
C THR A 34 -8.03 -46.03 1.19
N PRO A 35 -8.55 -45.91 -0.05
CA PRO A 35 -8.87 -47.09 -0.84
C PRO A 35 -7.60 -47.87 -1.20
N PRO A 36 -7.67 -49.21 -1.31
CA PRO A 36 -6.53 -50.01 -1.74
C PRO A 36 -6.11 -49.63 -3.17
N ALA A 37 -4.79 -49.53 -3.40
CA ALA A 37 -4.23 -49.25 -4.71
C ALA A 37 -4.56 -50.37 -5.71
N VAL A 38 -5.05 -50.00 -6.90
CA VAL A 38 -5.39 -50.95 -7.97
C VAL A 38 -4.23 -50.98 -8.97
N THR A 39 -3.55 -52.11 -9.09
CA THR A 39 -2.58 -52.38 -10.16
C THR A 39 -3.30 -52.60 -11.49
N LEU A 40 -2.88 -51.87 -12.53
CA LEU A 40 -3.54 -51.81 -13.85
C LEU A 40 -2.93 -52.76 -14.90
N ASP A 41 -2.07 -53.69 -14.49
CA ASP A 41 -1.44 -54.63 -15.44
C ASP A 41 -2.42 -55.74 -15.87
N GLY A 42 -2.58 -55.92 -17.19
CA GLY A 42 -3.39 -56.99 -17.81
C GLY A 42 -4.58 -56.49 -18.66
N PRO A 43 -5.34 -57.43 -19.28
CA PRO A 43 -6.52 -57.08 -20.08
C PRO A 43 -7.61 -56.44 -19.22
N TYR A 44 -8.38 -55.53 -19.83
CA TYR A 44 -9.47 -54.80 -19.18
C TYR A 44 -10.52 -55.76 -18.61
N ASP A 45 -10.97 -55.43 -17.40
CA ASP A 45 -11.96 -56.18 -16.62
C ASP A 45 -12.93 -55.17 -16.01
N GLU A 46 -14.22 -55.36 -16.28
CA GLU A 46 -15.29 -54.42 -15.94
C GLU A 46 -15.43 -54.26 -14.41
N ALA A 47 -15.15 -55.31 -13.63
CA ALA A 47 -15.13 -55.24 -12.18
C ALA A 47 -13.98 -54.34 -11.67
N ARG A 48 -12.80 -54.46 -12.29
CA ARG A 48 -11.65 -53.59 -12.01
C ARG A 48 -11.89 -52.14 -12.43
N GLY A 49 -12.54 -51.93 -13.58
CA GLY A 49 -12.95 -50.59 -14.02
C GLY A 49 -13.91 -49.93 -13.02
N THR A 50 -14.90 -50.68 -12.53
CA THR A 50 -15.86 -50.19 -11.54
C THR A 50 -15.17 -49.84 -10.22
N GLN A 51 -14.22 -50.67 -9.78
CA GLN A 51 -13.45 -50.43 -8.55
C GLN A 51 -12.53 -49.21 -8.66
N LEU A 52 -11.89 -49.00 -9.82
CA LEU A 52 -11.10 -47.79 -10.08
C LEU A 52 -11.97 -46.53 -10.04
N ILE A 53 -13.16 -46.56 -10.64
CA ILE A 53 -14.11 -45.44 -10.62
C ILE A 53 -14.55 -45.13 -9.18
N ALA A 54 -14.82 -46.15 -8.37
CA ALA A 54 -15.17 -45.98 -6.96
C ALA A 54 -14.00 -45.34 -6.17
N ASN A 55 -12.77 -45.79 -6.39
CA ASN A 55 -11.58 -45.22 -5.76
C ASN A 55 -11.37 -43.75 -6.16
N LEU A 56 -11.44 -43.43 -7.45
CA LEU A 56 -11.28 -42.06 -7.95
C LEU A 56 -12.39 -41.13 -7.41
N ARG A 57 -13.62 -41.62 -7.26
CA ARG A 57 -14.72 -40.85 -6.64
C ARG A 57 -14.45 -40.59 -5.15
N ALA A 58 -13.93 -41.57 -4.42
CA ALA A 58 -13.55 -41.42 -3.02
C ALA A 58 -12.40 -40.41 -2.84
N GLU A 59 -11.36 -40.50 -3.68
CA GLU A 59 -10.25 -39.55 -3.69
C GLU A 59 -10.73 -38.12 -4.00
N LEU A 60 -11.60 -37.96 -5.00
CA LEU A 60 -12.16 -36.66 -5.38
C LEU A 60 -13.05 -36.08 -4.26
N ALA A 61 -13.82 -36.93 -3.56
CA ALA A 61 -14.60 -36.51 -2.39
C ALA A 61 -13.71 -36.05 -1.23
N ALA A 62 -12.63 -36.78 -0.94
CA ALA A 62 -11.66 -36.41 0.09
C ALA A 62 -10.93 -35.10 -0.26
N GLU A 63 -10.55 -34.92 -1.52
CA GLU A 63 -9.90 -33.70 -2.00
C GLU A 63 -10.85 -32.49 -1.98
N LYS A 64 -12.13 -32.68 -2.34
CA LYS A 64 -13.17 -31.65 -2.17
C LYS A 64 -13.42 -31.31 -0.71
N ALA A 65 -13.37 -32.28 0.20
CA ALA A 65 -13.50 -32.02 1.64
C ALA A 65 -12.33 -31.16 2.15
N LYS A 66 -11.09 -31.48 1.76
CA LYS A 66 -9.90 -30.66 2.08
C LYS A 66 -10.00 -29.23 1.53
N ARG A 67 -10.60 -29.03 0.36
CA ARG A 67 -10.78 -27.70 -0.23
C ARG A 67 -11.97 -26.93 0.37
N ARG A 68 -13.01 -27.63 0.86
CA ARG A 68 -14.18 -27.01 1.50
C ARG A 68 -13.90 -26.43 2.88
N THR A 69 -12.90 -26.93 3.60
CA THR A 69 -12.48 -26.35 4.88
C THR A 69 -11.77 -25.00 4.72
N GLY A 70 -11.42 -24.58 3.50
CA GLY A 70 -10.89 -23.25 3.20
C GLY A 70 -9.53 -22.96 3.83
N GLU A 71 -8.94 -23.91 4.56
CA GLU A 71 -7.60 -23.80 5.10
C GLU A 71 -6.61 -23.86 3.93
N PRO A 72 -5.86 -22.76 3.67
CA PRO A 72 -4.70 -22.88 2.82
C PRO A 72 -3.83 -24.00 3.41
N ALA A 73 -3.32 -24.88 2.54
CA ALA A 73 -2.30 -25.85 2.97
C ALA A 73 -1.23 -25.09 3.77
N PRO A 74 -0.67 -25.67 4.85
CA PRO A 74 0.25 -24.96 5.76
C PRO A 74 1.35 -24.20 5.00
N ASP A 75 1.86 -24.80 3.93
CA ASP A 75 2.84 -24.21 3.01
C ASP A 75 2.39 -22.89 2.38
N VAL A 76 1.10 -22.74 2.04
CA VAL A 76 0.54 -21.51 1.43
C VAL A 76 0.38 -20.40 2.46
N ALA A 77 0.01 -20.75 3.70
CA ALA A 77 -0.06 -19.77 4.79
C ALA A 77 1.32 -19.22 5.15
N GLU A 78 2.32 -20.10 5.22
CA GLU A 78 3.72 -19.72 5.46
C GLU A 78 4.28 -18.85 4.32
N LEU A 79 4.05 -19.24 3.06
CA LEU A 79 4.46 -18.44 1.90
C LEU A 79 3.81 -17.06 1.88
N LYS A 80 2.53 -16.98 2.25
CA LYS A 80 1.83 -15.69 2.36
C LYS A 80 2.47 -14.80 3.44
N ALA A 81 2.76 -15.35 4.62
CA ALA A 81 3.41 -14.61 5.69
C ALA A 81 4.81 -14.11 5.29
N GLN A 82 5.58 -14.92 4.57
CA GLN A 82 6.88 -14.51 4.01
C GLN A 82 6.74 -13.38 2.99
N LEU A 83 5.75 -13.46 2.10
CA LEU A 83 5.49 -12.43 1.10
C LEU A 83 5.08 -11.11 1.75
N ASP A 84 4.21 -11.15 2.75
CA ASP A 84 3.79 -9.97 3.50
C ASP A 84 4.98 -9.34 4.26
N ALA A 85 5.85 -10.15 4.86
CA ALA A 85 7.08 -9.68 5.52
C ALA A 85 8.06 -9.00 4.55
N LEU A 86 8.35 -9.63 3.42
CA LEU A 86 9.21 -9.04 2.38
C LEU A 86 8.63 -7.75 1.81
N THR A 87 7.31 -7.68 1.66
CA THR A 87 6.62 -6.46 1.20
C THR A 87 6.78 -5.32 2.20
N ALA A 88 6.68 -5.61 3.50
CA ALA A 88 6.91 -4.63 4.55
C ALA A 88 8.38 -4.15 4.59
N GLU A 89 9.34 -5.05 4.42
CA GLU A 89 10.77 -4.69 4.36
C GLU A 89 11.10 -3.83 3.14
N LEU A 90 10.53 -4.15 1.96
CA LEU A 90 10.68 -3.34 0.76
C LEU A 90 10.06 -1.94 0.92
N ALA A 91 8.89 -1.84 1.55
CA ALA A 91 8.27 -0.55 1.82
C ALA A 91 9.13 0.32 2.75
N LYS A 92 9.71 -0.30 3.79
CA LYS A 92 10.60 0.39 4.74
C LYS A 92 11.88 0.88 4.06
N THR A 93 12.58 -0.01 3.37
CA THR A 93 13.84 0.33 2.66
C THR A 93 13.62 1.43 1.61
N ARG A 94 12.50 1.40 0.89
CA ARG A 94 12.14 2.48 -0.04
C ARG A 94 11.93 3.82 0.66
N THR A 95 11.24 3.81 1.80
CA THR A 95 11.01 5.03 2.59
C THR A 95 12.32 5.60 3.12
N ASP A 96 13.18 4.75 3.68
CA ASP A 96 14.50 5.13 4.20
C ASP A 96 15.40 5.71 3.08
N ALA A 97 15.37 5.10 1.89
CA ALA A 97 16.11 5.59 0.73
C ALA A 97 15.62 6.97 0.25
N ILE A 98 14.31 7.19 0.22
CA ILE A 98 13.72 8.49 -0.13
C ILE A 98 14.10 9.56 0.90
N GLU A 99 14.05 9.24 2.19
CA GLU A 99 14.48 10.18 3.23
C GLU A 99 15.97 10.51 3.15
N ALA A 100 16.82 9.50 2.91
CA ALA A 100 18.25 9.70 2.71
C ALA A 100 18.52 10.60 1.51
N ALA A 101 17.82 10.38 0.39
CA ALA A 101 17.91 11.22 -0.81
C ALA A 101 17.45 12.67 -0.53
N LYS A 102 16.38 12.87 0.25
CA LYS A 102 15.94 14.21 0.67
C LYS A 102 17.01 14.93 1.49
N ARG A 103 17.59 14.25 2.49
CA ARG A 103 18.64 14.83 3.33
C ARG A 103 19.88 15.20 2.51
N ALA A 104 20.30 14.33 1.60
CA ALA A 104 21.43 14.59 0.71
C ALA A 104 21.17 15.80 -0.20
N ALA A 105 20.02 15.83 -0.88
CA ALA A 105 19.66 16.93 -1.78
C ALA A 105 19.52 18.28 -1.06
N ILE A 106 18.94 18.30 0.14
CA ILE A 106 18.86 19.51 0.99
C ILE A 106 20.25 20.05 1.32
N ALA A 107 21.17 19.15 1.69
CA ALA A 107 22.55 19.52 2.03
C ALA A 107 23.31 20.04 0.80
N ASP A 108 23.21 19.34 -0.33
CA ASP A 108 23.92 19.67 -1.57
C ASP A 108 23.44 21.00 -2.17
N ALA A 109 22.13 21.23 -2.21
CA ALA A 109 21.53 22.47 -2.72
C ALA A 109 21.57 23.63 -1.70
N LYS A 110 22.09 23.40 -0.48
CA LYS A 110 22.16 24.39 0.62
C LYS A 110 20.80 25.03 0.93
N VAL A 111 19.75 24.22 0.93
CA VAL A 111 18.39 24.70 1.20
C VAL A 111 18.31 25.20 2.65
N PRO A 112 17.80 26.43 2.90
CA PRO A 112 17.61 26.93 4.26
C PRO A 112 16.72 26.01 5.10
N ALA A 113 17.02 25.87 6.39
CA ALA A 113 16.34 24.93 7.29
C ALA A 113 14.80 25.07 7.30
N HIS A 114 14.29 26.30 7.22
CA HIS A 114 12.86 26.61 7.21
C HIS A 114 12.15 26.24 5.89
N LEU A 115 12.90 25.94 4.82
CA LEU A 115 12.37 25.57 3.51
C LEU A 115 12.51 24.08 3.19
N THR A 116 13.13 23.29 4.05
CA THR A 116 13.36 21.86 3.84
C THR A 116 12.08 21.05 3.63
N ALA A 117 10.97 21.48 4.24
CA ALA A 117 9.65 20.88 4.08
C ALA A 117 9.06 21.00 2.66
N TYR A 118 9.56 21.94 1.85
CA TYR A 118 9.10 22.14 0.47
C TYR A 118 9.85 21.28 -0.55
N VAL A 119 10.89 20.55 -0.12
CA VAL A 119 11.59 19.59 -0.98
C VAL A 119 10.74 18.32 -1.12
N THR A 120 10.23 18.13 -2.34
CA THR A 120 9.29 17.06 -2.70
C THR A 120 9.87 16.17 -3.79
N GLY A 121 9.33 14.95 -3.91
CA GLY A 121 9.71 13.98 -4.92
C GLY A 121 9.64 12.55 -4.41
N SER A 122 9.53 11.62 -5.35
CA SER A 122 9.45 10.18 -5.12
C SER A 122 10.69 9.43 -5.60
N THR A 123 11.50 10.07 -6.44
CA THR A 123 12.83 9.61 -6.89
C THR A 123 13.92 10.61 -6.49
N ALA A 124 15.18 10.17 -6.51
CA ALA A 124 16.31 11.02 -6.14
C ALA A 124 16.45 12.23 -7.07
N GLU A 125 16.15 12.07 -8.36
CA GLU A 125 16.24 13.12 -9.37
C GLU A 125 15.17 14.20 -9.15
N GLU A 126 13.93 13.80 -8.86
CA GLU A 126 12.83 14.71 -8.54
C GLU A 126 13.15 15.53 -7.28
N ILE A 127 13.67 14.85 -6.25
CA ILE A 127 14.05 15.46 -4.98
C ILE A 127 15.18 16.47 -5.18
N ALA A 128 16.21 16.13 -5.96
CA ALA A 128 17.31 17.03 -6.28
C ALA A 128 16.85 18.26 -7.07
N ALA A 129 15.99 18.07 -8.08
CA ALA A 129 15.42 19.16 -8.85
C ALA A 129 14.54 20.10 -7.99
N SER A 130 13.74 19.51 -7.10
CA SER A 130 12.91 20.26 -6.15
C SER A 130 13.77 21.07 -5.17
N ALA A 131 14.81 20.47 -4.59
CA ALA A 131 15.75 21.15 -3.70
C ALA A 131 16.48 22.31 -4.40
N ALA A 132 16.94 22.09 -5.64
CA ALA A 132 17.60 23.13 -6.44
C ALA A 132 16.64 24.30 -6.75
N LYS A 133 15.38 24.02 -7.08
CA LYS A 133 14.36 25.05 -7.33
C LYS A 133 14.09 25.87 -6.07
N VAL A 134 13.88 25.23 -4.92
CA VAL A 134 13.62 25.92 -3.64
C VAL A 134 14.81 26.81 -3.26
N ALA A 135 16.05 26.34 -3.47
CA ALA A 135 17.25 27.14 -3.22
C ALA A 135 17.34 28.35 -4.18
N ALA A 136 17.05 28.15 -5.46
CA ALA A 136 17.06 29.21 -6.47
C ALA A 136 16.00 30.28 -6.19
N ASP A 137 14.77 29.87 -5.85
CA ASP A 137 13.67 30.79 -5.53
C ASP A 137 14.00 31.64 -4.30
N PHE A 138 14.66 31.05 -3.28
CA PHE A 138 15.14 31.79 -2.11
C PHE A 138 16.23 32.80 -2.46
N ALA A 139 17.21 32.40 -3.27
CA ALA A 139 18.29 33.28 -3.71
C ALA A 139 17.77 34.44 -4.58
N ALA A 140 16.78 34.20 -5.43
CA ALA A 140 16.15 35.23 -6.26
C ALA A 140 15.31 36.23 -5.46
N GLY A 141 14.74 35.80 -4.32
CA GLY A 141 14.00 36.66 -3.40
C GLY A 141 14.86 37.49 -2.44
N GLN A 142 16.17 37.20 -2.35
CA GLN A 142 17.08 38.02 -1.55
C GLN A 142 17.43 39.31 -2.31
N PRO A 143 17.24 40.50 -1.70
CA PRO A 143 17.82 41.71 -2.26
C PRO A 143 19.34 41.49 -2.40
N PRO A 144 19.96 41.97 -3.49
CA PRO A 144 21.42 41.86 -3.62
C PRO A 144 22.04 42.43 -2.35
N ALA A 145 22.98 41.70 -1.76
CA ALA A 145 23.78 42.22 -0.67
C ALA A 145 24.37 43.55 -1.18
N GLU A 146 23.91 44.67 -0.62
CA GLU A 146 24.48 45.97 -0.92
C GLU A 146 25.96 45.87 -0.57
N ASP A 147 26.81 45.88 -1.60
CA ASP A 147 28.24 46.06 -1.41
C ASP A 147 28.38 47.32 -0.57
N PRO A 148 29.00 47.27 0.63
CA PRO A 148 29.15 48.47 1.43
C PRO A 148 29.97 49.45 0.60
N LEU A 149 29.32 50.50 0.11
CA LEU A 149 29.93 51.55 -0.71
C LEU A 149 31.30 51.91 -0.12
N PRO A 150 32.39 51.76 -0.88
CA PRO A 150 33.72 52.02 -0.36
C PRO A 150 33.82 53.49 0.05
N GLY A 151 33.84 53.73 1.37
CA GLY A 151 34.06 55.06 1.94
C GLY A 151 32.91 55.65 2.77
N LEU A 152 31.73 55.01 2.88
CA LEU A 152 30.76 55.47 3.89
C LEU A 152 31.11 54.89 5.27
N PRO A 153 31.20 55.73 6.32
CA PRO A 153 31.39 55.24 7.67
C PRO A 153 30.21 54.33 8.02
N ARG A 154 30.52 53.13 8.53
CA ARG A 154 29.49 52.19 9.01
C ARG A 154 28.57 52.96 9.98
N PRO A 155 27.24 52.92 9.81
CA PRO A 155 26.35 53.46 10.83
C PRO A 155 26.70 52.75 12.14
N GLN A 156 27.12 53.52 13.14
CA GLN A 156 27.33 52.96 14.47
C GLN A 156 25.97 52.45 14.93
N LEU A 157 25.80 51.14 14.91
CA LEU A 157 24.71 50.49 15.63
C LEU A 157 25.00 50.78 17.10
N THR A 158 24.30 51.77 17.65
CA THR A 158 24.30 52.04 19.08
C THR A 158 23.93 50.72 19.76
N PRO A 159 24.82 50.10 20.56
CA PRO A 159 24.49 48.88 21.25
C PRO A 159 23.23 49.13 22.07
N GLY A 160 22.24 48.26 21.91
CA GLY A 160 21.04 48.27 22.74
C GLY A 160 21.44 48.39 24.20
N ARG A 161 20.86 49.38 24.87
CA ARG A 161 21.12 49.71 26.27
C ARG A 161 21.13 48.41 27.10
N ALA A 162 22.21 48.16 27.83
CA ALA A 162 22.34 46.96 28.64
C ALA A 162 21.15 46.85 29.62
N PRO A 163 20.68 45.63 29.95
CA PRO A 163 19.51 45.42 30.82
C PRO A 163 19.67 46.00 32.24
N ALA A 164 20.89 46.40 32.62
CA ALA A 164 21.17 47.09 33.89
C ALA A 164 20.69 48.54 33.93
N ASP A 165 20.33 49.12 32.77
CA ASP A 165 19.95 50.53 32.61
C ASP A 165 18.43 50.67 32.33
N ALA A 166 17.64 49.67 32.77
CA ALA A 166 16.19 49.72 32.74
C ALA A 166 15.70 50.93 33.56
N ALA A 167 14.94 51.82 32.92
CA ALA A 167 14.21 52.86 33.64
C ALA A 167 13.37 52.18 34.74
N ALA A 168 13.36 52.78 35.94
CA ALA A 168 12.61 52.25 37.07
C ALA A 168 11.18 51.89 36.62
N PRO A 169 10.66 50.71 37.00
CA PRO A 169 9.32 50.30 36.60
C PRO A 169 8.33 51.39 37.02
N PHE A 170 7.44 51.76 36.10
CA PHE A 170 6.44 52.78 36.33
C PHE A 170 5.62 52.43 37.58
N ASP A 171 5.77 53.23 38.64
CA ASP A 171 5.01 53.08 39.88
C ASP A 171 3.81 54.05 39.84
N PRO A 172 2.59 53.53 39.60
CA PRO A 172 1.39 54.35 39.53
C PRO A 172 1.04 54.97 40.90
N LEU A 173 1.43 54.36 42.02
CA LEU A 173 1.15 54.87 43.36
C LEU A 173 2.07 56.04 43.74
N ALA A 174 3.35 55.96 43.37
CA ALA A 174 4.28 57.09 43.52
C ALA A 174 3.84 58.29 42.67
N THR A 175 3.41 58.03 41.45
CA THR A 175 2.89 59.06 40.53
C THR A 175 1.60 59.70 41.08
N ALA A 176 0.68 58.90 41.62
CA ALA A 176 -0.55 59.41 42.22
C ALA A 176 -0.32 60.21 43.52
N ARG A 177 0.69 59.84 44.33
CA ARG A 177 1.10 60.65 45.50
C ARG A 177 1.71 61.98 45.10
N ALA A 178 2.57 62.00 44.07
CA ALA A 178 3.14 63.23 43.54
C ALA A 178 2.06 64.18 42.97
N ALA A 179 1.02 63.62 42.33
CA ALA A 179 -0.11 64.39 41.80
C ALA A 179 -1.07 64.93 42.89
N ARG A 180 -1.07 64.36 44.10
CA ARG A 180 -1.87 64.82 45.25
C ARG A 180 -1.14 65.82 46.15
N GLY A 181 0.03 66.30 45.75
CA GLY A 181 0.76 67.37 46.44
C GLY A 181 0.19 68.77 46.18
N TYR A 182 -1.09 68.98 46.49
CA TYR A 182 -1.73 70.26 46.78
C TYR A 182 -2.85 70.05 47.80
#